data_AF-A0A928DPV5-F1
#
_entry.id   AF-A0A928DPV5-F1
#
_cell.length_a   1.000
_cell.length_b   1.000
_cell.length_c   1.000
_cell.angle_alpha   90.00
_cell.angle_beta   90.00
_cell.angle_gamma   90.00
#
_symmetry.space_group_name_H-M   'P 1'
#
loop_
_entity.id
_entity.type
_entity.pdbx_description
1 polymer ?
#
loop_
_entity_poly.entity_id
_entity_poly.type
_entity_poly.pdbx_seq_one_letter_code
_entity_poly.pdbx_strand_id
1 'polypeptide(L)'
;MITTENSRAVYQGDGNTKEFSVPFTFFANAAGVFAKRYQISVFVADKDGAETELDEDKDYEVDGFMVRLPEPLPKEKMLVVLRDVPLTQELNLLDGREVKGPVLEAHLDKFAMALQEMA
;
A
#
# COMPACT_ATOMS: atom_id res chain seq x y z
N MET A 1 1.38 5.54 24.23
CA MET A 1 1.51 4.08 24.00
C MET A 1 1.31 3.88 22.51
N ILE A 2 2.29 3.33 21.79
CA ILE A 2 2.17 3.05 20.35
C ILE A 2 1.76 1.58 20.26
N THR A 3 0.57 1.32 19.73
CA THR A 3 0.17 -0.03 19.34
C THR A 3 0.49 -0.16 17.86
N THR A 4 1.61 -0.83 17.55
CA THR A 4 2.09 -1.01 16.18
C THR A 4 1.60 -2.35 15.66
N GLU A 5 0.66 -2.34 14.72
CA GLU A 5 0.42 -3.48 13.85
C GLU A 5 1.13 -3.21 12.51
N ASN A 6 1.52 -4.24 11.76
CA ASN A 6 2.32 -4.09 10.53
C ASN A 6 1.68 -3.19 9.44
N SER A 7 0.44 -2.74 9.64
CA SER A 7 -0.35 -1.89 8.76
C SER A 7 -1.08 -0.76 9.47
N ARG A 8 -0.90 -0.57 10.79
CA ARG A 8 -1.59 0.45 11.58
C ARG A 8 -0.69 1.06 12.64
N ALA A 9 -0.65 2.38 12.67
CA ALA A 9 0.00 3.16 13.72
C ALA A 9 -1.02 4.13 14.34
N VAL A 10 -1.00 4.23 15.66
CA VAL A 10 -1.88 5.14 16.41
C VAL A 10 -1.02 6.05 17.28
N TYR A 11 -1.23 7.35 17.14
CA TYR A 11 -0.56 8.40 17.89
C TYR A 11 -1.55 9.15 18.75
N GLN A 12 -1.18 9.41 20.00
CA GLN A 12 -1.95 10.24 20.89
C GLN A 12 -1.47 11.69 20.77
N GLY A 13 -2.41 12.63 20.59
CA GLY A 13 -2.07 14.05 20.56
C GLY A 13 -1.60 14.57 21.90
N ASP A 14 -0.61 15.45 21.87
CA ASP A 14 -0.07 16.15 23.03
C ASP A 14 -0.32 17.68 22.94
N GLY A 15 -0.95 18.15 21.87
CA GLY A 15 -1.22 19.56 21.58
C GLY A 15 -0.06 20.33 20.97
N ASN A 16 1.11 19.71 20.77
CA ASN A 16 2.33 20.38 20.30
C ASN A 16 2.98 19.69 19.09
N THR A 17 2.82 18.37 18.97
CA THR A 17 3.45 17.56 17.94
C THR A 17 2.68 17.66 16.62
N LYS A 18 3.42 17.94 15.54
CA LYS A 18 2.91 18.04 14.16
C LYS A 18 3.41 16.94 13.25
N GLU A 19 4.49 16.28 13.63
CA GLU A 19 5.17 15.28 12.81
C GLU A 19 5.05 13.91 13.45
N PHE A 20 4.61 12.94 12.67
CA PHE A 20 4.37 11.57 13.12
C PHE A 20 5.11 10.61 12.19
N SER A 21 5.98 9.77 12.74
CA SER A 21 6.68 8.76 11.95
C SER A 21 5.71 7.68 11.48
N VAL A 22 6.00 7.01 10.38
CA VAL A 22 5.23 5.86 9.90
C VAL A 22 6.11 4.63 10.09
N PRO A 23 5.76 3.68 10.98
CA PRO A 23 6.65 2.59 11.39
C PRO A 23 6.65 1.40 10.42
N PHE A 24 5.95 1.50 9.29
CA PHE A 24 5.82 0.44 8.30
C PHE A 24 6.11 0.97 6.90
N THR A 25 6.47 0.06 5.99
CA THR A 25 6.75 0.39 4.58
C THR A 25 5.46 0.61 3.80
N PHE A 26 5.45 1.63 2.96
CA PHE A 26 4.38 1.95 2.02
C PHE A 26 4.98 2.46 0.71
N PHE A 27 4.16 2.48 -0.35
CA PHE A 27 4.60 2.90 -1.67
C PHE A 27 4.08 4.29 -2.01
N ALA A 28 4.91 5.09 -2.67
CA ALA A 28 4.46 6.25 -3.41
C ALA A 28 3.73 5.78 -4.66
N ASN A 29 2.56 6.36 -4.93
CA ASN A 29 1.80 6.15 -6.15
C ASN A 29 2.47 6.90 -7.32
N ALA A 30 3.58 6.34 -7.80
CA ALA A 30 4.36 6.92 -8.90
C ALA A 30 3.61 6.94 -10.24
N ALA A 31 2.53 6.17 -10.38
CA ALA A 31 1.80 5.99 -11.63
C ALA A 31 0.46 6.77 -11.68
N GLY A 32 0.09 7.50 -10.61
CA GLY A 32 -1.19 8.22 -10.53
C GLY A 32 -2.42 7.31 -10.62
N VAL A 33 -2.25 6.02 -10.30
CA VAL A 33 -3.32 4.99 -10.44
C VAL A 33 -4.33 5.11 -9.31
N PHE A 34 -3.89 5.51 -8.13
CA PHE A 34 -4.72 5.74 -6.94
C PHE A 34 -5.02 7.23 -6.75
N ALA A 35 -6.11 7.52 -6.03
CA ALA A 35 -6.50 8.89 -5.70
C ALA A 35 -5.48 9.60 -4.78
N LYS A 36 -4.78 8.84 -3.94
CA LYS A 36 -3.76 9.33 -3.01
C LYS A 36 -2.36 9.21 -3.59
N ARG A 37 -1.47 10.13 -3.22
CA ARG A 37 -0.08 10.14 -3.68
C ARG A 37 0.75 9.10 -2.94
N TYR A 38 0.39 8.72 -1.72
CA TYR A 38 0.95 7.56 -1.03
C TYR A 38 -0.14 6.54 -0.67
N GLN A 39 0.24 5.28 -0.58
CA GLN A 39 -0.63 4.15 -0.18
C GLN A 39 -0.85 4.11 1.34
N ILE A 40 -1.23 5.25 1.91
CA ILE A 40 -1.59 5.40 3.32
C ILE A 40 -2.86 6.22 3.44
N SER A 41 -3.62 5.92 4.48
CA SER A 41 -4.85 6.63 4.85
C SER A 41 -4.70 7.13 6.28
N VAL A 42 -4.93 8.42 6.48
CA VAL A 42 -4.76 9.09 7.77
C VAL A 42 -6.13 9.49 8.29
N PHE A 43 -6.40 9.15 9.55
CA PHE A 43 -7.65 9.44 10.23
C PHE A 43 -7.36 10.17 11.53
N VAL A 44 -8.26 11.07 11.91
CA VAL A 44 -8.30 11.66 13.24
C VAL A 44 -9.47 11.06 14.00
N ALA A 45 -9.17 10.39 15.12
CA ALA A 45 -10.16 9.84 16.01
C ALA A 45 -10.36 10.76 17.21
N ASP A 46 -11.62 11.08 17.52
CA ASP A 46 -11.98 11.78 18.76
C ASP A 46 -12.03 10.81 19.96
N LYS A 47 -12.19 11.36 21.17
CA LYS A 47 -12.26 10.60 22.44
C LYS A 47 -13.35 9.52 22.46
N ASP A 48 -14.41 9.73 21.66
CA ASP A 48 -15.54 8.81 21.50
C ASP A 48 -15.32 7.73 20.43
N GLY A 49 -14.16 7.72 19.76
CA GLY A 49 -13.81 6.74 18.73
C GLY A 49 -14.38 7.02 17.35
N ALA A 50 -14.96 8.21 17.13
CA ALA A 50 -15.36 8.64 15.79
C ALA A 50 -14.13 8.97 14.96
N GLU A 51 -13.88 8.19 13.90
CA GLU A 51 -12.77 8.37 12.96
C GLU A 51 -13.20 9.28 11.81
N THR A 52 -12.49 10.39 11.61
CA THR A 52 -12.65 11.27 10.45
C THR A 52 -11.45 11.08 9.53
N GLU A 53 -11.70 10.70 8.28
CA GLU A 53 -10.66 10.60 7.25
C GLU A 53 -10.15 11.99 6.89
N LEU A 54 -8.83 12.14 6.76
CA LEU A 54 -8.18 13.35 6.29
C LEU A 54 -7.82 13.24 4.80
N ASP A 55 -7.85 14.37 4.10
CA ASP A 55 -7.40 14.46 2.71
C ASP A 55 -5.91 14.80 2.62
N GLU A 56 -5.18 14.04 1.80
CA GLU A 56 -3.77 14.33 1.47
C GLU A 56 -3.67 15.64 0.68
N ASP A 57 -2.60 16.42 0.87
CA ASP A 57 -2.36 17.77 0.30
C ASP A 57 -3.24 18.90 0.87
N LYS A 58 -4.32 18.57 1.58
CA LYS A 58 -5.20 19.55 2.23
C LYS A 58 -5.05 19.55 3.74
N ASP A 59 -5.15 18.39 4.37
CA ASP A 59 -5.20 18.23 5.82
C ASP A 59 -3.90 17.63 6.37
N TYR A 60 -3.09 16.98 5.54
CA TYR A 60 -1.77 16.47 5.90
C TYR A 60 -0.86 16.33 4.67
N GLU A 61 0.44 16.32 4.93
CA GLU A 61 1.48 16.04 3.94
C GLU A 61 2.31 14.83 4.35
N VAL A 62 2.87 14.13 3.36
CA VAL A 62 3.72 12.96 3.56
C VAL A 62 5.11 13.22 2.98
N ASP A 63 6.13 13.13 3.84
CA ASP A 63 7.53 13.32 3.49
C ASP A 63 8.34 12.08 3.92
N GLY A 64 8.68 11.23 2.95
CA GLY A 64 9.38 9.97 3.22
C GLY A 64 8.57 9.03 4.09
N PHE A 65 8.99 8.82 5.34
CA PHE A 65 8.29 8.01 6.34
C PHE A 65 7.68 8.87 7.46
N MET A 66 7.32 10.12 7.15
CA MET A 66 6.70 11.05 8.11
C MET A 66 5.41 11.63 7.55
N VAL A 67 4.40 11.72 8.43
CA VAL A 67 3.16 12.46 8.20
C VAL A 67 3.27 13.79 8.95
N ARG A 68 3.03 14.90 8.25
CA ARG A 68 3.01 16.25 8.81
C ARG A 68 1.60 16.82 8.78
N LEU A 69 1.15 17.31 9.93
CA LEU A 69 -0.10 18.07 10.04
C LEU A 69 0.19 19.58 10.03
N PRO A 70 -0.69 20.41 9.43
CA PRO A 70 -0.55 21.87 9.45
C PRO A 70 -0.66 22.42 10.88
N GLU A 71 -1.58 21.86 11.66
CA GLU A 71 -1.83 22.19 13.06
C GLU A 71 -1.40 21.03 13.97
N PRO A 72 -0.95 21.31 15.21
CA PRO A 72 -0.54 20.26 16.12
C PRO A 72 -1.75 19.43 16.58
N LEU A 73 -1.54 18.11 16.73
CA LEU A 73 -2.61 17.20 17.12
C LEU A 73 -3.09 17.51 18.56
N PRO A 74 -4.38 17.85 18.78
CA PRO A 74 -4.88 18.23 20.11
C PRO A 74 -4.76 17.10 21.15
N LYS A 75 -4.62 17.45 22.45
CA LYS A 75 -4.43 16.51 23.58
C LYS A 75 -5.51 15.43 23.77
N GLU A 76 -6.64 15.57 23.09
CA GLU A 76 -7.79 14.69 23.22
C GLU A 76 -8.10 13.90 21.95
N LYS A 77 -7.31 14.10 20.89
CA LYS A 77 -7.47 13.42 19.61
C LYS A 77 -6.35 12.40 19.41
N MET A 78 -6.65 11.40 18.60
CA MET A 78 -5.68 10.41 18.15
C MET A 78 -5.52 10.50 16.64
N LEU A 79 -4.30 10.34 16.16
CA LEU A 79 -4.00 10.19 14.74
C LEU A 79 -3.81 8.72 14.45
N VAL A 80 -4.60 8.18 13.52
CA VAL A 80 -4.50 6.80 13.07
C VAL A 80 -3.96 6.82 11.65
N VAL A 81 -2.80 6.21 11.44
CA VAL A 81 -2.21 6.02 10.11
C VAL A 81 -2.38 4.56 9.73
N LEU A 82 -3.10 4.32 8.66
CA LEU A 82 -3.36 3.00 8.09
C LEU A 82 -2.62 2.84 6.77
N ARG A 83 -2.03 1.67 6.57
CA ARG A 83 -1.49 1.29 5.26
C ARG A 83 -2.67 0.90 4.36
N ASP A 84 -2.87 1.68 3.30
CA ASP A 84 -3.93 1.43 2.33
C ASP A 84 -3.31 0.76 1.10
N VAL A 85 -3.12 -0.55 1.18
CA VAL A 85 -2.70 -1.33 0.01
C VAL A 85 -3.96 -1.76 -0.71
N PRO A 86 -4.19 -1.30 -1.94
CA PRO A 86 -5.26 -1.83 -2.76
C PRO A 86 -5.03 -3.34 -2.87
N LEU A 87 -6.11 -4.11 -2.74
CA LEU A 87 -6.06 -5.56 -2.95
C LEU A 87 -5.73 -5.81 -4.43
N THR A 88 -4.46 -5.67 -4.82
CA THR A 88 -3.99 -6.23 -6.08
C THR A 88 -4.18 -7.71 -5.87
N GLN A 89 -5.24 -8.26 -6.49
CA GLN A 89 -5.29 -9.68 -6.75
C GLN A 89 -3.90 -10.05 -7.24
N GLU A 90 -3.26 -11.01 -6.58
CA GLU A 90 -2.13 -11.67 -7.18
C GLU A 90 -2.65 -12.17 -8.53
N LEU A 91 -2.36 -11.43 -9.60
CA LEU A 91 -2.53 -11.95 -10.94
C LEU A 91 -1.49 -13.04 -11.01
N ASN A 92 -1.91 -14.23 -10.58
CA ASN A 92 -1.27 -15.49 -10.83
C ASN A 92 -0.73 -15.40 -12.26
N LEU A 93 0.59 -15.40 -12.40
CA LEU A 93 1.30 -15.15 -13.67
C LEU A 93 0.87 -16.16 -14.77
N LEU A 94 0.05 -17.15 -14.40
CA LEU A 94 -0.50 -18.23 -15.20
C LEU A 94 -2.02 -18.12 -15.46
N ASP A 95 -2.81 -17.34 -14.71
CA ASP A 95 -4.30 -17.29 -14.82
C ASP A 95 -4.84 -16.41 -15.95
N GLY A 96 -4.15 -16.42 -17.09
CA GLY A 96 -4.63 -15.76 -18.31
C GLY A 96 -3.97 -16.27 -19.59
N ARG A 97 -3.07 -17.24 -19.48
CA ARG A 97 -2.53 -17.94 -20.65
C ARG A 97 -3.12 -19.34 -20.64
N GLU A 98 -4.29 -19.48 -21.27
CA GLU A 98 -4.51 -20.72 -22.02
C GLU A 98 -3.34 -20.83 -22.99
N VAL A 99 -2.35 -21.62 -22.61
CA VAL A 99 -1.31 -21.99 -23.56
C VAL A 99 -2.02 -22.84 -24.59
N LYS A 100 -2.41 -22.19 -25.70
CA LYS A 100 -3.16 -22.84 -26.78
C LYS A 100 -2.41 -24.12 -27.14
N GLY A 101 -3.06 -25.28 -27.00
CA GLY A 101 -2.49 -26.61 -27.24
C GLY A 101 -1.58 -26.72 -28.49
N PRO A 102 -1.93 -26.10 -29.63
CA PRO A 102 -1.09 -26.13 -30.83
C PRO A 102 0.32 -25.51 -30.64
N VAL A 103 0.47 -24.56 -29.71
CA VAL A 103 1.77 -23.93 -29.42
C VAL A 103 2.63 -24.88 -28.57
N LEU A 104 2.05 -25.62 -27.63
CA LEU A 104 2.76 -26.64 -26.86
C LEU A 104 3.18 -27.80 -27.76
N GLU A 105 2.29 -28.27 -28.62
CA GLU A 105 2.58 -29.33 -29.60
C GLU A 105 3.69 -28.92 -30.57
N ALA A 106 3.64 -27.70 -31.11
CA ALA A 106 4.70 -27.20 -32.00
C ALA A 106 6.08 -27.07 -31.32
N HIS A 107 6.13 -26.87 -30.00
CA HIS A 107 7.40 -26.88 -29.26
C HIS A 107 7.85 -28.31 -28.95
N LEU A 108 6.93 -29.20 -28.57
CA LEU A 108 7.22 -30.62 -28.34
C LEU A 108 7.73 -31.30 -29.63
N ASP A 109 7.14 -31.01 -30.78
CA ASP A 109 7.60 -31.52 -32.08
C ASP A 109 9.01 -31.05 -32.42
N LYS A 110 9.36 -29.79 -32.10
CA LYS A 110 10.74 -29.29 -32.26
C LYS A 110 11.72 -30.01 -31.35
N PHE A 111 11.34 -30.28 -30.10
CA PHE A 111 12.18 -31.06 -29.19
C PHE A 111 12.34 -32.51 -29.65
N ALA A 112 11.27 -33.13 -30.15
CA ALA A 112 11.30 -34.49 -30.68
C ALA A 112 12.17 -34.59 -31.95
N MET A 113 12.06 -33.63 -32.87
CA MET A 113 12.93 -33.56 -34.05
C MET A 113 14.40 -33.35 -33.66
N ALA A 114 14.70 -32.45 -32.72
CA ALA A 114 16.06 -32.24 -32.24
C ALA A 114 16.65 -33.49 -31.56
N LEU A 115 15.83 -34.26 -30.83
CA LEU A 115 16.26 -35.53 -30.22
C LEU A 115 16.55 -36.61 -31.26
N GLN A 116 15.82 -36.63 -32.38
CA GLN A 116 16.06 -37.56 -33.49
C GLN A 116 17.30 -37.19 -34.31
N GLU A 117 17.68 -35.92 -34.42
CA GLU A 117 18.96 -35.52 -35.05
C GLU A 117 20.19 -35.84 -34.18
N MET A 118 20.01 -36.12 -32.88
CA MET A 118 21.09 -36.46 -31.95
C MET A 118 21.31 -37.97 -31.75
N ALA A 119 20.52 -38.83 -32.41
CA ALA A 119 20.64 -40.29 -32.41
C ALA A 119 21.12 -40.80 -33.77
#